data_AF-A0A2U9IHP9-F1
#
_entry.id   AF-A0A2U9IHP9-F1
#
_cell.length_a   1.000
_cell.length_b   1.000
_cell.length_c   1.000
_cell.angle_alpha   90.00
_cell.angle_beta   90.00
_cell.angle_gamma   90.00
#
_symmetry.space_group_name_H-M   'P 1'
#
loop_
_entity.id
_entity.type
_entity.pdbx_description
1 polymer ?
#
loop_
_entity_poly.entity_id
_entity_poly.type
_entity_poly.pdbx_seq_one_letter_code
_entity_poly.pdbx_strand_id
1 'polypeptide(L)'
;MSQGTQNKSQNSDLYDNLAKVVVKAKQEGFSSSQVNSFLEYSQSTTDKNELFVFIMRQAERGEYTETARLMLSYLKDKDMSEIRKFIGLLKWLMEAIGNINVPSNINNFESLIDLYIKNVNSNPGYSGHSKYQGGSHGYSRS
;
A
#
# COMPACT_ATOMS: atom_id res chain seq x y z
N MET A 1 27.79 21.51 21.97
CA MET A 1 26.65 20.61 21.75
C MET A 1 25.66 21.34 20.86
N SER A 2 25.67 21.07 19.55
CA SER A 2 24.68 21.60 18.62
C SER A 2 24.12 20.42 17.85
N GLN A 3 22.80 20.27 17.94
CA GLN A 3 22.06 19.10 17.48
C GLN A 3 22.20 18.97 15.96
N GLY A 4 22.79 17.86 15.53
CA GLY A 4 22.76 17.43 14.14
C GLY A 4 21.37 16.93 13.80
N THR A 5 20.45 17.85 13.48
CA THR A 5 19.18 17.48 12.87
C THR A 5 19.51 16.96 11.47
N GLN A 6 19.62 15.64 11.37
CA GLN A 6 19.83 14.96 10.10
C GLN A 6 18.73 15.39 9.14
N ASN A 7 19.17 15.92 8.01
CA ASN A 7 18.38 16.28 6.85
C ASN A 7 17.70 14.98 6.35
N LYS A 8 16.52 14.67 6.88
CA LYS A 8 15.76 13.48 6.50
C LYS A 8 15.39 13.65 5.03
N SER A 9 16.10 12.93 4.15
CA SER A 9 15.89 12.98 2.70
C SER A 9 14.41 12.78 2.39
N GLN A 10 13.85 13.60 1.48
CA GLN A 10 12.44 13.51 1.05
C GLN A 10 12.02 12.09 0.64
N ASN A 11 12.97 11.29 0.12
CA ASN A 11 12.73 9.89 -0.20
C ASN A 11 12.53 9.01 1.04
N SER A 12 13.29 9.22 2.11
CA SER A 12 13.08 8.46 3.36
C SER A 12 11.74 8.81 4.01
N ASP A 13 11.28 10.05 3.86
CA ASP A 13 9.96 10.45 4.36
C ASP A 13 8.82 9.77 3.58
N LEU A 14 8.91 9.68 2.25
CA LEU A 14 7.96 8.91 1.43
C LEU A 14 7.83 7.46 1.91
N TYR A 15 8.95 6.75 2.03
CA TYR A 15 8.92 5.32 2.37
C TYR A 15 8.48 5.05 3.80
N ASP A 16 8.86 5.90 4.76
CA ASP A 16 8.37 5.75 6.14
C ASP A 16 6.87 6.02 6.25
N ASN A 17 6.33 6.97 5.47
CA ASN A 17 4.90 7.19 5.42
C ASN A 17 4.16 6.01 4.76
N LEU A 18 4.74 5.40 3.72
CA LEU A 18 4.21 4.15 3.16
C LEU A 18 4.17 3.02 4.20
N ALA A 19 5.25 2.86 4.98
CA ALA A 19 5.30 1.86 6.05
C ALA A 19 4.23 2.08 7.12
N LYS A 20 4.04 3.33 7.57
CA LYS A 20 2.98 3.66 8.54
C LYS A 20 1.59 3.37 7.99
N VAL A 21 1.31 3.80 6.77
CA VAL A 21 0.01 3.58 6.12
C VAL A 21 -0.26 2.09 5.93
N VAL A 22 0.72 1.31 5.47
CA VAL A 22 0.51 -0.13 5.21
C VAL A 22 0.29 -0.93 6.49
N VAL A 23 1.01 -0.58 7.57
CA VAL A 23 0.83 -1.20 8.89
C VAL A 23 -0.57 -0.94 9.41
N LYS A 24 -1.06 0.30 9.27
CA LYS A 24 -2.42 0.64 9.69
C LYS A 24 -3.49 -0.01 8.81
N ALA A 25 -3.28 -0.01 7.49
CA ALA A 25 -4.14 -0.68 6.53
C ALA A 25 -4.37 -2.15 6.88
N LYS A 26 -3.31 -2.88 7.24
CA LYS A 26 -3.39 -4.29 7.65
C LYS A 26 -4.22 -4.48 8.92
N GLN A 27 -4.16 -3.54 9.87
CA GLN A 27 -4.96 -3.61 11.10
C GLN A 27 -6.45 -3.36 10.84
N GLU A 28 -6.76 -2.49 9.88
CA GLU A 28 -8.14 -2.12 9.52
C GLU A 28 -8.75 -3.02 8.44
N GLY A 29 -8.04 -4.06 7.99
CA GLY A 29 -8.51 -4.92 6.90
C GLY A 29 -8.59 -4.22 5.54
N PHE A 30 -7.97 -3.04 5.40
CA PHE A 30 -7.87 -2.34 4.13
C PHE A 30 -7.02 -3.17 3.16
N SER A 31 -7.50 -3.35 1.93
CA SER A 31 -7.00 -4.31 0.94
C SER A 31 -6.34 -3.62 -0.24
N SER A 32 -5.46 -4.34 -0.95
CA SER A 32 -4.86 -3.86 -2.20
C SER A 32 -5.90 -3.52 -3.27
N SER A 33 -7.05 -4.20 -3.29
CA SER A 33 -8.17 -3.89 -4.19
C SER A 33 -8.75 -2.50 -3.93
N GLN A 34 -8.88 -2.10 -2.66
CA GLN A 34 -9.35 -0.75 -2.34
C GLN A 34 -8.30 0.32 -2.69
N VAL A 35 -7.01 0.04 -2.53
CA VAL A 35 -5.92 0.91 -3.04
C VAL A 35 -6.00 1.03 -4.57
N ASN A 36 -6.29 -0.07 -5.27
CA ASN A 36 -6.44 -0.06 -6.72
C ASN A 36 -7.59 0.86 -7.16
N SER A 37 -8.73 0.85 -6.46
CA SER A 37 -9.82 1.79 -6.73
C SER A 37 -9.39 3.27 -6.58
N PHE A 38 -8.49 3.57 -5.63
CA PHE A 38 -7.93 4.92 -5.50
C PHE A 38 -7.02 5.27 -6.68
N LEU A 39 -6.21 4.31 -7.14
CA LEU A 39 -5.32 4.50 -8.28
C LEU A 39 -6.12 4.73 -9.56
N GLU A 40 -7.13 3.91 -9.83
CA GLU A 40 -8.04 4.06 -10.98
C GLU A 40 -8.73 5.42 -10.98
N TYR A 41 -9.30 5.82 -9.83
CA TYR A 41 -9.94 7.13 -9.74
C TYR A 41 -8.93 8.27 -9.94
N SER A 42 -7.74 8.17 -9.35
CA SER A 42 -6.67 9.17 -9.53
C SER A 42 -6.20 9.33 -10.98
N GLN A 43 -6.40 8.33 -11.84
CA GLN A 43 -6.10 8.39 -13.27
C GLN A 43 -7.23 9.04 -14.07
N SER A 44 -8.48 8.98 -13.56
CA SER A 44 -9.66 9.58 -14.18
C SER A 44 -9.85 11.08 -13.90
N THR A 45 -9.16 11.61 -12.88
CA THR A 45 -9.23 13.04 -12.51
C THR A 45 -7.85 13.70 -12.43
N THR A 46 -7.80 15.00 -12.66
CA THR A 46 -6.65 15.87 -12.38
C THR A 46 -6.87 16.75 -11.15
N ASP A 47 -8.07 16.74 -10.56
CA ASP A 47 -8.38 17.49 -9.33
C ASP A 47 -8.08 16.62 -8.10
N LYS A 48 -7.07 17.04 -7.32
CA LYS A 48 -6.69 16.34 -6.09
C LYS A 48 -7.79 16.38 -5.02
N ASN A 49 -8.62 17.43 -4.99
CA ASN A 49 -9.68 17.56 -4.00
C ASN A 49 -10.80 16.55 -4.27
N GLU A 50 -11.14 16.29 -5.54
CA GLU A 50 -12.06 15.22 -5.92
C GLU A 50 -11.55 13.86 -5.42
N LEU A 51 -10.26 13.57 -5.64
CA LEU A 51 -9.62 12.35 -5.14
C LEU A 51 -9.66 12.27 -3.61
N PHE A 52 -9.41 13.36 -2.89
CA PHE A 52 -9.48 13.37 -1.43
C PHE A 52 -10.89 13.11 -0.91
N VAL A 53 -11.91 13.73 -1.51
CA VAL A 53 -13.32 13.45 -1.18
C VAL A 53 -13.66 11.99 -1.46
N PHE A 54 -13.20 11.44 -2.58
CA PHE A 54 -13.39 10.03 -2.89
C PHE A 54 -12.75 9.12 -1.85
N ILE A 55 -11.50 9.37 -1.44
CA ILE A 55 -10.81 8.61 -0.40
C ILE A 55 -11.59 8.66 0.91
N MET A 56 -12.00 9.85 1.36
CA MET A 56 -12.79 10.01 2.60
C MET A 56 -14.11 9.21 2.53
N ARG A 57 -14.84 9.31 1.41
CA ARG A 57 -16.11 8.59 1.21
C ARG A 57 -15.92 7.07 1.30
N GLN A 58 -14.86 6.53 0.70
CA GLN A 58 -14.62 5.09 0.71
C GLN A 58 -14.13 4.62 2.09
N ALA A 59 -13.36 5.45 2.80
CA ALA A 59 -12.88 5.16 4.15
C ALA A 59 -14.01 5.00 5.17
N GLU A 60 -15.00 5.87 5.14
CA GLU A 60 -16.20 5.75 5.99
C GLU A 60 -16.99 4.46 5.69
N ARG A 61 -17.07 4.05 4.41
CA ARG A 61 -17.79 2.84 4.00
C ARG A 61 -17.09 1.54 4.37
N GLY A 62 -15.76 1.55 4.37
CA GLY A 62 -14.96 0.37 4.65
C GLY A 62 -14.31 0.35 6.04
N GLU A 63 -14.61 1.34 6.89
CA GLU A 63 -14.12 1.44 8.26
C GLU A 63 -12.58 1.50 8.39
N TYR A 64 -11.90 2.13 7.42
CA TYR A 64 -10.43 2.33 7.43
C TYR A 64 -10.04 3.82 7.56
N THR A 65 -10.77 4.53 8.41
CA THR A 65 -10.70 5.99 8.56
C THR A 65 -9.31 6.47 8.99
N GLU A 66 -8.59 5.71 9.82
CA GLU A 66 -7.26 6.09 10.28
C GLU A 66 -6.20 5.86 9.19
N THR A 67 -6.32 4.79 8.39
CA THR A 67 -5.52 4.61 7.18
C THR A 67 -5.70 5.80 6.23
N ALA A 68 -6.95 6.20 5.97
CA ALA A 68 -7.24 7.35 5.13
C ALA A 68 -6.71 8.66 5.72
N ARG A 69 -6.83 8.85 7.04
CA ARG A 69 -6.27 10.03 7.74
C ARG A 69 -4.76 10.13 7.55
N LEU A 70 -4.02 9.03 7.71
CA LEU A 70 -2.57 8.98 7.50
C LEU A 70 -2.20 9.30 6.05
N MET A 71 -2.91 8.70 5.08
CA MET A 71 -2.72 8.99 3.66
C MET A 71 -2.94 10.47 3.36
N LEU A 72 -4.11 11.03 3.70
CA LEU A 72 -4.45 12.41 3.40
C LEU A 72 -3.52 13.42 4.10
N SER A 73 -3.06 13.10 5.31
CA SER A 73 -2.09 13.94 6.04
C SER A 73 -0.77 14.08 5.27
N TYR A 74 -0.32 13.01 4.61
CA TYR A 74 0.88 13.04 3.77
C TYR A 74 0.62 13.67 2.39
N LEU A 75 -0.55 13.42 1.80
CA LEU A 75 -0.86 13.77 0.42
C LEU A 75 -1.37 15.21 0.23
N LYS A 76 -1.88 15.89 1.27
CA LYS A 76 -2.53 17.21 1.13
C LYS A 76 -1.69 18.27 0.41
N ASP A 77 -0.37 18.26 0.64
CA ASP A 77 0.58 19.24 0.12
C ASP A 77 1.29 18.75 -1.16
N LYS A 78 0.87 17.60 -1.70
CA LYS A 78 1.44 16.95 -2.88
C LYS A 78 0.71 17.35 -4.15
N ASP A 79 1.44 17.29 -5.26
CA ASP A 79 0.83 17.36 -6.59
C ASP A 79 0.24 15.99 -7.01
N MET A 80 -0.57 15.98 -8.08
CA MET A 80 -1.21 14.75 -8.55
C MET A 80 -0.22 13.66 -8.99
N SER A 81 0.97 14.03 -9.47
CA SER A 81 2.00 13.07 -9.88
C SER A 81 2.58 12.36 -8.66
N GLU A 82 2.94 13.12 -7.63
CA GLU A 82 3.39 12.61 -6.34
C GLU A 82 2.31 11.74 -5.66
N ILE A 83 1.04 12.15 -5.73
CA ILE A 83 -0.08 11.37 -5.18
C ILE A 83 -0.21 10.02 -5.88
N ARG A 84 -0.21 9.99 -7.22
CA ARG A 84 -0.28 8.75 -7.99
C ARG A 84 0.90 7.84 -7.70
N LYS A 85 2.11 8.40 -7.58
CA LYS A 85 3.30 7.65 -7.18
C LYS A 85 3.11 7.01 -5.81
N PHE A 86 2.62 7.75 -4.81
CA PHE A 86 2.37 7.22 -3.48
C PHE A 86 1.35 6.06 -3.50
N ILE A 87 0.19 6.27 -4.15
CA ILE A 87 -0.87 5.26 -4.21
C ILE A 87 -0.39 3.99 -4.95
N GLY A 88 0.37 4.16 -6.04
CA GLY A 88 0.96 3.03 -6.77
C GLY A 88 1.94 2.22 -5.92
N LEU A 89 2.85 2.89 -5.21
CA LEU A 89 3.78 2.23 -4.29
C LEU A 89 3.05 1.53 -3.14
N LEU A 90 2.01 2.15 -2.59
CA LEU A 90 1.19 1.55 -1.54
C LEU A 90 0.52 0.25 -2.02
N LYS A 91 -0.01 0.23 -3.26
CA LYS A 91 -0.61 -0.97 -3.85
C LYS A 91 0.40 -2.10 -3.92
N TRP A 92 1.59 -1.85 -4.49
CA TRP A 92 2.63 -2.86 -4.61
C TRP A 92 3.12 -3.35 -3.25
N LEU A 93 3.22 -2.46 -2.26
CA LEU A 93 3.62 -2.84 -0.92
C LEU A 93 2.57 -3.74 -0.24
N MET A 94 1.28 -3.38 -0.36
CA MET A 94 0.17 -4.21 0.11
C MET A 94 0.14 -5.59 -0.53
N GLU A 95 0.47 -5.69 -1.82
CA GLU A 95 0.57 -6.96 -2.55
C GLU A 95 1.76 -7.80 -2.06
N ALA A 96 2.94 -7.17 -1.93
CA ALA A 96 4.16 -7.84 -1.49
C ALA A 96 4.04 -8.43 -0.07
N ILE A 97 3.32 -7.75 0.82
CA ILE A 97 3.13 -8.18 2.22
C ILE A 97 1.76 -8.82 2.47
N GLY A 98 1.00 -9.15 1.41
CA GLY A 98 -0.38 -9.63 1.52
C GLY A 98 -0.55 -10.79 2.51
N ASN A 99 0.36 -11.77 2.43
CA ASN A 99 0.35 -12.96 3.29
C ASN A 99 1.23 -12.83 4.55
N ILE A 100 1.84 -11.67 4.78
CA ILE A 100 2.69 -11.42 5.93
C ILE A 100 1.84 -10.85 7.07
N ASN A 101 2.01 -11.40 8.27
CA ASN A 101 1.52 -10.79 9.49
C ASN A 101 2.44 -9.63 9.87
N VAL A 102 1.92 -8.40 9.85
CA VAL A 102 2.70 -7.18 10.07
C VAL A 102 2.42 -6.67 11.48
N PRO A 103 3.41 -6.70 12.39
CA PRO A 103 3.25 -6.16 13.74
C PRO A 103 2.95 -4.66 13.76
N SER A 104 2.14 -4.22 14.72
CA SER A 104 1.71 -2.82 14.86
C SER A 104 2.82 -1.84 15.26
N ASN A 105 3.95 -2.34 15.77
CA ASN A 105 5.08 -1.53 16.19
C ASN A 105 6.04 -1.17 15.03
N ILE A 106 5.82 -1.68 13.82
CA ILE A 106 6.57 -1.27 12.64
C ILE A 106 6.11 0.13 12.23
N ASN A 107 7.04 1.08 12.13
CA ASN A 107 6.73 2.49 11.88
C ASN A 107 7.65 3.18 10.87
N ASN A 108 8.59 2.41 10.29
CA ASN A 108 9.57 2.86 9.32
C ASN A 108 9.77 1.78 8.25
N PHE A 109 10.31 2.17 7.11
CA PHE A 109 10.42 1.28 5.96
C PHE A 109 11.49 0.19 6.13
N GLU A 110 12.60 0.50 6.81
CA GLU A 110 13.69 -0.44 7.04
C GLU A 110 13.21 -1.67 7.85
N SER A 111 12.50 -1.43 8.95
CA SER A 111 11.90 -2.50 9.76
C SER A 111 10.88 -3.35 8.97
N LEU A 112 10.19 -2.76 7.99
CA LEU A 112 9.27 -3.49 7.13
C LEU A 112 10.01 -4.37 6.13
N ILE A 113 11.13 -3.91 5.58
CA ILE A 113 12.01 -4.71 4.70
C ILE A 113 12.61 -5.88 5.47
N ASP A 114 13.11 -5.65 6.69
CA ASP A 114 13.64 -6.71 7.56
C ASP A 114 12.59 -7.79 7.83
N LEU A 115 11.35 -7.37 8.12
CA LEU A 115 10.23 -8.29 8.30
C LEU A 115 9.98 -9.13 7.03
N TYR A 116 9.98 -8.50 5.86
CA TYR A 116 9.77 -9.18 4.59
C TYR A 116 10.85 -10.23 4.33
N ILE A 117 12.12 -9.85 4.45
CA ILE A 117 13.27 -10.76 4.26
C ILE A 117 13.20 -11.93 5.22
N LYS A 118 12.90 -11.67 6.50
CA LYS A 118 12.74 -12.71 7.52
C LYS A 118 11.62 -13.69 7.16
N ASN A 119 10.48 -13.20 6.68
CA ASN A 119 9.34 -14.05 6.29
C ASN A 119 9.67 -14.94 5.10
N VAL A 120 10.29 -14.38 4.06
CA VAL A 120 10.70 -15.12 2.86
C VAL A 120 11.68 -16.24 3.22
N ASN A 121 12.69 -15.95 4.07
CA ASN A 121 13.67 -16.95 4.48
C ASN A 121 13.09 -18.05 5.38
N SER A 122 12.05 -17.73 6.15
CA SER A 122 11.40 -18.69 7.05
C SER A 122 10.39 -19.58 6.33
N ASN A 123 10.00 -19.24 5.09
CA ASN A 123 8.96 -19.94 4.36
C ASN A 123 9.35 -20.15 2.88
N PRO A 124 10.30 -21.07 2.59
CA PRO A 124 10.85 -21.28 1.25
C PRO A 124 9.84 -21.79 0.21
N GLY A 125 8.61 -22.13 0.62
CA GLY A 125 7.54 -22.63 -0.26
C GLY A 125 6.76 -21.55 -1.02
N TYR A 126 6.92 -20.26 -0.73
CA TYR A 126 6.24 -19.18 -1.46
C TYR A 126 7.01 -18.78 -2.73
N SER A 127 7.01 -19.69 -3.70
CA SER A 127 7.19 -19.31 -5.11
C SER A 127 5.90 -18.66 -5.60
N GLY A 128 6.02 -17.53 -6.29
CA GLY A 128 4.91 -16.68 -6.68
C GLY A 128 3.75 -17.42 -7.35
N HIS A 129 2.53 -17.05 -6.99
CA HIS A 129 1.33 -17.48 -7.70
C HIS A 129 1.44 -17.12 -9.20
N SER A 130 1.75 -18.10 -10.04
CA SER A 130 1.41 -18.08 -11.46
C SER A 130 0.09 -18.81 -11.65
N LYS A 131 -1.04 -18.11 -11.49
CA LYS A 131 -2.37 -18.61 -11.87
C LYS A 131 -2.66 -18.24 -13.33
N TYR A 132 -1.93 -18.85 -14.25
CA TYR A 132 -2.37 -18.98 -15.64
C TYR A 132 -1.82 -20.28 -16.22
N GLN A 133 -2.65 -21.33 -16.26
CA GLN A 133 -2.68 -22.26 -17.39
C GLN A 133 -3.93 -23.16 -17.36
N GLY A 134 -4.86 -22.84 -18.26
CA GLY A 134 -5.52 -23.81 -19.15
C GLY A 134 -6.35 -24.91 -18.52
N GLY A 135 -7.64 -24.64 -18.28
CA GLY A 135 -8.64 -25.69 -18.23
C GLY A 135 -8.80 -26.33 -19.62
N SER A 136 -8.31 -27.56 -19.77
CA SER A 136 -8.65 -28.41 -20.92
C SER A 136 -9.95 -29.15 -20.61
N HIS A 137 -11.08 -28.58 -21.00
CA HIS A 137 -12.37 -29.27 -21.03
C HIS A 137 -12.39 -30.20 -22.24
N GLY A 138 -12.13 -31.50 -22.01
CA GLY A 138 -12.31 -32.53 -23.01
C GLY A 138 -13.80 -32.80 -23.24
N TYR A 139 -14.33 -32.36 -24.38
CA TYR A 139 -15.57 -32.89 -24.92
C TYR A 139 -15.23 -34.06 -25.84
N SER A 140 -15.63 -35.27 -25.47
CA SER A 140 -15.72 -36.39 -26.40
C SER A 140 -17.18 -36.53 -26.84
N ARG A 141 -17.44 -36.14 -28.08
CA ARG A 141 -18.61 -36.54 -28.86
C ARG A 141 -18.08 -37.31 -30.07
N SER A 142 -18.35 -38.62 -30.11
CA SER A 142 -18.74 -39.43 -31.27
C SER A 142 -18.76 -40.89 -30.82
#